data_AF-A0A451AR35-F1
#
_entry.id   AF-A0A451AR35-F1
#
_cell.length_a   1.000
_cell.length_b   1.000
_cell.length_c   1.000
_cell.angle_alpha   90.00
_cell.angle_beta   90.00
_cell.angle_gamma   90.00
#
_symmetry.space_group_name_H-M   'P 1'
#
loop_
_entity.id
_entity.type
_entity.pdbx_description
1 polymer ?
#
loop_
_entity_poly.entity_id
_entity_poly.type
_entity_poly.pdbx_seq_one_letter_code
_entity_poly.pdbx_strand_id
1 'polypeptide(L)'
;MTHLSSRAGNKQIKEHKRFKQDLKRVLSRGYPLGKLKTVVSLLLEAEPLQAAHRDHALKGHYTGARECHIAPDWLLVCRVQDDVLHLLRTESHADLF
;
A
#
# COMPACT_ATOMS: atom_id res chain seq x y z
N MET A 1 -19.05 4.84 30.27
CA MET A 1 -17.58 4.96 30.47
C MET A 1 -16.99 3.80 29.68
N THR A 2 -16.65 3.97 28.41
CA THR A 2 -15.36 4.56 27.98
C THR A 2 -15.57 5.38 26.70
N HIS A 3 -15.36 6.69 26.77
CA HIS A 3 -15.06 7.48 25.58
C HIS A 3 -13.61 7.14 25.21
N LEU A 4 -13.41 6.33 24.16
CA LEU A 4 -12.16 6.32 23.42
C LEU A 4 -12.35 7.21 22.20
N SER A 5 -11.97 8.46 22.46
CA SER A 5 -11.73 9.56 21.55
C SER A 5 -11.53 9.15 20.09
N SER A 6 -12.47 9.62 19.27
CA SER A 6 -12.19 10.14 17.95
C SER A 6 -10.76 10.71 17.85
N ARG A 7 -9.92 10.02 17.09
CA ARG A 7 -8.89 10.68 16.28
C ARG A 7 -9.04 10.11 14.88
N ALA A 8 -10.11 10.54 14.20
CA ALA A 8 -10.04 10.70 12.76
C ALA A 8 -9.00 11.80 12.51
N GLY A 9 -7.71 11.47 12.67
CA GLY A 9 -6.64 12.29 12.13
C GLY A 9 -6.90 12.43 10.63
N ASN A 10 -6.54 13.57 10.05
CA ASN A 10 -6.65 13.78 8.61
C ASN A 10 -5.68 12.83 7.88
N LYS A 11 -6.09 11.57 7.73
CA LYS A 11 -5.35 10.52 7.04
C LYS A 11 -5.31 10.86 5.57
N GLN A 12 -4.11 11.08 5.05
CA GLN A 12 -3.90 11.52 3.68
C GLN A 12 -3.24 10.43 2.87
N ILE A 13 -3.62 10.32 1.60
CA ILE A 13 -2.94 9.48 0.62
C ILE A 13 -2.12 10.39 -0.30
N LYS A 14 -0.84 10.09 -0.48
CA LYS A 14 0.01 10.71 -1.51
C LYS A 14 0.46 9.66 -2.49
N GLU A 15 0.09 9.83 -3.76
CA GLU A 15 0.47 8.94 -4.85
C GLU A 15 1.71 9.45 -5.56
N HIS A 16 2.77 8.64 -5.60
CA HIS A 16 3.96 8.98 -6.35
C HIS A 16 3.69 8.91 -7.87
N LYS A 17 4.40 9.71 -8.68
CA LYS A 17 4.22 9.73 -10.15
C LYS A 17 4.36 8.33 -10.75
N ARG A 18 5.33 7.55 -10.24
CA ARG A 18 5.58 6.18 -10.71
C ARG A 18 4.44 5.23 -10.34
N PHE A 19 3.92 5.31 -9.11
CA PHE A 19 2.71 4.57 -8.70
C PHE A 19 1.56 4.76 -9.67
N LYS A 20 1.27 6.00 -10.10
CA LYS A 20 0.18 6.27 -11.06
C LYS A 20 0.40 5.60 -12.42
N GLN A 21 1.64 5.50 -12.87
CA GLN A 21 1.99 4.82 -14.13
C GLN A 21 1.82 3.30 -13.98
N ASP A 22 2.32 2.74 -12.88
CA ASP A 22 2.22 1.30 -12.65
C ASP A 22 0.77 0.88 -12.40
N LEU A 23 -0.02 1.70 -11.69
CA LEU A 23 -1.46 1.50 -11.50
C LEU A 23 -2.19 1.39 -12.85
N LYS A 24 -1.92 2.29 -13.80
CA LYS A 24 -2.49 2.19 -15.15
C LYS A 24 -2.12 0.87 -15.83
N ARG A 25 -0.87 0.42 -15.67
CA ARG A 25 -0.39 -0.85 -16.25
C ARG A 25 -1.13 -2.05 -15.66
N VAL A 26 -1.20 -2.18 -14.34
CA VAL A 26 -1.91 -3.30 -13.70
C VAL A 26 -3.41 -3.29 -14.02
N LEU A 27 -4.04 -2.12 -14.08
CA LEU A 27 -5.44 -2.02 -14.49
C LEU A 27 -5.65 -2.44 -15.95
N SER A 28 -4.75 -2.06 -16.86
CA SER A 28 -4.82 -2.50 -18.26
C SER A 28 -4.65 -4.01 -18.44
N ARG A 29 -4.00 -4.68 -17.48
CA ARG A 29 -3.84 -6.14 -17.42
C ARG A 29 -5.00 -6.86 -16.70
N GLY A 30 -6.03 -6.12 -16.28
CA GLY A 30 -7.24 -6.70 -15.66
C GLY A 30 -7.11 -6.98 -14.16
N TYR A 31 -6.09 -6.46 -13.47
CA TYR A 31 -5.97 -6.66 -12.02
C TYR A 31 -7.13 -5.97 -11.27
N PRO A 32 -7.73 -6.63 -10.28
CA PRO A 32 -8.94 -6.12 -9.62
C PRO A 32 -8.60 -4.99 -8.64
N LEU A 33 -8.91 -3.75 -9.03
CA LEU A 33 -8.69 -2.54 -8.21
C LEU A 33 -9.24 -2.65 -6.79
N GLY A 34 -10.33 -3.40 -6.59
CA GLY A 34 -10.93 -3.63 -5.28
C GLY A 34 -9.94 -4.19 -4.24
N LYS A 35 -9.07 -5.13 -4.64
CA LYS A 35 -8.07 -5.72 -3.72
C LYS A 35 -7.05 -4.68 -3.25
N LEU A 36 -6.58 -3.84 -4.16
CA LEU A 36 -5.67 -2.74 -3.82
C LEU A 36 -6.33 -1.76 -2.86
N LYS A 37 -7.59 -1.36 -3.13
CA LYS A 37 -8.35 -0.47 -2.25
C LYS A 37 -8.49 -1.04 -0.84
N THR A 38 -8.80 -2.33 -0.70
CA THR A 38 -8.90 -2.98 0.62
C THR A 38 -7.60 -2.87 1.40
N VAL A 39 -6.46 -3.19 0.78
CA VAL A 39 -5.16 -3.11 1.47
C VAL A 39 -4.81 -1.67 1.84
N VAL A 40 -5.04 -0.70 0.94
CA VAL A 40 -4.82 0.73 1.22
C VAL A 40 -5.69 1.21 2.38
N SER A 41 -6.96 0.79 2.45
CA SER A 41 -7.85 1.12 3.57
C SER A 41 -7.35 0.53 4.89
N LEU A 42 -6.91 -0.73 4.91
CA LEU A 42 -6.34 -1.34 6.12
C LEU A 42 -5.09 -0.59 6.59
N LEU A 43 -4.20 -0.21 5.67
CA LEU A 43 -3.00 0.57 5.97
C LEU A 43 -3.33 1.96 6.53
N LEU A 44 -4.35 2.63 6.00
CA LEU A 44 -4.82 3.91 6.53
C LEU A 44 -5.41 3.76 7.93
N GLU A 45 -6.16 2.69 8.16
CA GLU A 45 -6.73 2.40 9.47
C GLU A 45 -5.71 1.94 10.52
N ALA A 46 -4.43 1.80 10.12
CA ALA A 46 -3.38 1.21 10.95
C ALA A 46 -3.79 -0.20 11.47
N GLU A 47 -4.66 -0.86 10.72
CA GLU A 47 -5.11 -2.21 11.00
C GLU A 47 -4.05 -3.21 10.53
N PRO A 48 -3.81 -4.29 11.28
CA PRO A 48 -2.82 -5.29 10.90
C PRO A 48 -3.24 -5.98 9.59
N LEU A 49 -2.29 -6.05 8.65
CA LEU A 49 -2.47 -6.86 7.44
C LEU A 49 -2.39 -8.34 7.80
N GLN A 50 -3.26 -9.14 7.20
CA GLN A 50 -3.20 -10.60 7.30
C GLN A 50 -1.84 -11.13 6.79
N ALA A 51 -1.36 -12.24 7.35
CA ALA A 51 -0.08 -12.85 6.98
C ALA A 51 0.06 -13.15 5.47
N ALA A 52 -1.06 -13.36 4.77
CA ALA A 52 -1.11 -13.56 3.32
C ALA A 52 -0.59 -12.35 2.52
N HIS A 53 -0.67 -11.13 3.08
CA HIS A 53 -0.12 -9.93 2.47
C HIS A 53 1.41 -9.83 2.61
N ARG A 54 2.05 -10.73 3.38
CA ARG A 54 3.52 -10.80 3.55
C ARG A 54 4.15 -9.43 3.78
N ASP A 55 3.49 -8.60 4.58
CA ASP A 55 3.92 -7.23 4.82
C ASP A 55 5.27 -7.21 5.54
N HIS A 56 6.26 -6.58 4.92
CA HIS A 56 7.61 -6.53 5.46
C HIS A 56 8.32 -5.22 5.09
N ALA A 57 9.26 -4.82 5.96
CA ALA A 57 10.09 -3.65 5.70
C ALA A 57 11.13 -3.94 4.61
N LEU A 58 11.26 -3.01 3.67
CA LEU A 58 12.32 -3.04 2.66
C LEU A 58 13.63 -2.46 3.20
N LYS A 59 14.73 -2.87 2.57
CA LYS A 59 16.10 -2.42 2.90
C LYS A 59 16.74 -1.70 1.69
N GLY A 60 17.91 -1.11 1.89
CA GLY A 60 18.67 -0.45 0.82
C GLY A 60 18.02 0.87 0.36
N HIS A 61 17.88 1.07 -0.96
CA HIS A 61 17.30 2.29 -1.52
C HIS A 61 15.85 2.54 -1.05
N TYR A 62 15.13 1.48 -0.67
CA TYR A 62 13.77 1.55 -0.15
C TYR A 62 13.70 1.50 1.39
N THR A 63 14.79 1.80 2.10
CA THR A 63 14.79 1.83 3.57
C THR A 63 13.65 2.72 4.09
N GLY A 64 12.89 2.21 5.06
CA GLY A 64 11.71 2.89 5.61
C GLY A 64 10.46 2.80 4.74
N ALA A 65 10.49 2.06 3.63
CA ALA A 65 9.29 1.63 2.93
C ALA A 65 8.92 0.20 3.33
N ARG A 66 7.68 -0.19 3.06
CA ARG A 66 7.12 -1.52 3.24
C ARG A 66 6.67 -2.06 1.90
N GLU A 67 6.76 -3.37 1.73
CA GLU A 67 6.17 -4.09 0.62
C GLU A 67 5.06 -5.00 1.13
N CYS A 68 3.92 -4.97 0.43
CA CYS A 68 2.77 -5.81 0.70
C CYS A 68 2.31 -6.51 -0.57
N HIS A 69 2.00 -7.79 -0.48
CA HIS A 69 1.34 -8.55 -1.53
C HIS A 69 -0.16 -8.25 -1.55
N ILE A 70 -0.66 -7.68 -2.65
CA ILE A 70 -2.09 -7.57 -2.96
C ILE A 70 -2.62 -8.90 -3.51
N ALA A 71 -1.77 -9.60 -4.27
CA ALA A 71 -1.96 -10.94 -4.78
C ALA A 71 -0.58 -11.64 -4.87
N PRO A 72 -0.50 -12.97 -5.14
CA PRO A 72 0.79 -13.66 -5.24
C PRO A 72 1.78 -12.98 -6.19
N ASP A 73 1.29 -12.44 -7.30
CA ASP A 73 2.06 -11.80 -8.36
C ASP A 73 1.89 -10.27 -8.38
N TRP A 74 1.25 -9.64 -7.39
CA TRP A 74 0.95 -8.20 -7.37
C TRP A 74 1.34 -7.55 -6.05
N LEU A 75 2.25 -6.59 -6.12
CA LEU A 75 2.86 -5.92 -4.97
C LEU A 75 2.42 -4.46 -4.86
N LEU A 76 2.45 -3.95 -3.62
CA LEU A 76 2.35 -2.54 -3.27
C LEU A 76 3.57 -2.17 -2.44
N VAL A 77 4.30 -1.13 -2.87
CA VAL A 77 5.36 -0.52 -2.06
C VAL A 77 4.85 0.81 -1.53
N CYS A 78 4.90 0.98 -0.20
CA CYS A 78 4.35 2.15 0.47
C CYS A 78 5.22 2.61 1.66
N ARG A 79 4.95 3.82 2.16
CA ARG A 79 5.55 4.35 3.38
C ARG A 79 4.48 5.09 4.17
N VAL A 80 4.46 4.91 5.48
CA VAL A 80 3.63 5.71 6.39
C VAL A 80 4.53 6.72 7.08
N GLN A 81 4.18 8.01 6.99
CA GLN A 81 4.90 9.10 7.62
C GLN A 81 3.92 10.20 8.02
N ASP A 82 3.94 10.63 9.28
CA ASP A 82 3.12 11.75 9.79
C ASP A 82 1.61 11.65 9.41
N ASP A 83 1.01 10.47 9.61
CA ASP A 83 -0.38 10.13 9.22
C ASP A 83 -0.68 10.20 7.70
N VAL A 84 0.37 10.26 6.88
CA VAL A 84 0.28 10.19 5.42
C VAL A 84 0.74 8.83 4.92
N LEU A 85 -0.13 8.16 4.15
CA LEU A 85 0.22 6.97 3.39
C LEU A 85 0.75 7.38 2.01
N HIS A 86 2.05 7.19 1.81
CA HIS A 86 2.72 7.40 0.54
C HIS A 86 2.70 6.11 -0.29
N LEU A 87 1.99 6.12 -1.41
CA LEU A 87 1.96 5.01 -2.37
C LEU A 87 3.08 5.22 -3.38
N LEU A 88 4.12 4.38 -3.32
CA LEU A 88 5.37 4.57 -4.06
C LEU A 88 5.36 3.83 -5.40
N ARG A 89 4.98 2.54 -5.39
CA ARG A 89 4.92 1.64 -6.55
C ARG A 89 3.78 0.63 -6.39
N THR A 90 3.21 0.16 -7.49
CA THR A 90 2.36 -1.05 -7.47
C THR A 90 2.51 -1.82 -8.76
N GLU A 91 3.00 -3.04 -8.71
CA GLU A 91 3.47 -3.72 -9.91
C GLU A 91 3.37 -5.22 -9.77
N SER A 92 3.46 -5.91 -10.91
CA SER A 92 3.55 -7.36 -10.89
C SER A 92 5.00 -7.82 -10.64
N HIS A 93 5.21 -9.02 -10.10
CA HIS A 93 6.58 -9.57 -9.97
C HIS A 93 7.31 -9.59 -11.33
N ALA A 94 6.58 -9.80 -12.43
CA ALA A 94 7.10 -9.81 -13.80
C ALA A 94 7.55 -8.43 -14.32
N ASP A 95 7.29 -7.34 -13.59
CA ASP A 95 7.81 -6.02 -13.94
C ASP A 95 9.03 -5.61 -13.08
N LEU A 96 9.35 -6.39 -12.03
CA LEU A 96 10.47 -6.17 -11.11
C LEU A 96 11.67 -7.08 -11.37
N PHE A 97 11.47 -8.20 -12.08
CA PHE A 97 12.47 -9.21 -12.47
C PHE A 97 12.14 -9.74 -13.87
#